data_AF-A0A3B1DBI8-F1
#
_entry.id   AF-A0A3B1DBI8-F1
#
_cell.length_a   1.000
_cell.length_b   1.000
_cell.length_c   1.000
_cell.angle_alpha   90.00
_cell.angle_beta   90.00
_cell.angle_gamma   90.00
#
_symmetry.space_group_name_H-M   'P 1'
#
loop_
_entity.id
_entity.type
_entity.pdbx_description
1 polymer ?
#
loop_
_entity_poly.entity_id
_entity_poly.type
_entity_poly.pdbx_seq_one_letter_code
_entity_poly.pdbx_strand_id
1 'polypeptide(L)'
;MQSVFANRNEEDQHKEMAYVIGFDALMRIQFIDLVAIGSVNHAVPVIRECFRLTLIRNSSHSIFAHNHPSESVKPSSEDKIFTQKLCEAGKILDVKLNDYIIFAEEKYFSFSDEGLI
;
A
#
# COMPACT_ATOMS: atom_id res chain seq x y z
N MET A 1 -0.85 16.14 -0.74
CA MET A 1 -0.38 14.82 -0.27
C MET A 1 -0.39 14.70 1.25
N GLN A 2 -0.01 15.74 2.02
CA GLN A 2 0.00 15.71 3.50
C GLN A 2 -1.38 15.53 4.17
N SER A 3 -2.49 15.93 3.54
CA SER A 3 -3.83 15.86 4.15
C SER A 3 -4.47 14.45 4.18
N VAL A 4 -3.94 13.50 3.40
CA VAL A 4 -4.45 12.13 3.34
C VAL A 4 -4.01 11.29 4.55
N PHE A 5 -2.86 11.62 5.12
CA PHE A 5 -2.23 10.87 6.20
C PHE A 5 -2.37 11.55 7.57
N ALA A 6 -3.34 12.46 7.71
CA ALA A 6 -3.49 13.33 8.88
C ALA A 6 -3.93 12.64 10.19
N ASN A 7 -4.18 11.33 10.17
CA ASN A 7 -4.45 10.52 11.38
C ASN A 7 -3.17 9.92 11.99
N ARG A 8 -2.04 10.64 11.92
CA ARG A 8 -0.80 10.23 12.57
C ARG A 8 -0.81 10.71 14.02
N ASN A 9 -0.81 9.79 14.98
CA ASN A 9 -0.27 10.10 16.30
C ASN A 9 1.24 10.39 16.12
N GLU A 10 1.74 11.45 16.75
CA GLU A 10 3.16 11.85 16.62
C GLU A 10 4.13 10.72 16.98
N GLU A 11 3.73 9.84 17.91
CA GLU A 11 4.51 8.69 18.38
C GLU A 11 4.75 7.62 17.30
N ASP A 12 3.86 7.50 16.31
CA ASP A 12 3.94 6.46 15.29
C ASP A 12 4.64 6.93 14.00
N GLN A 13 5.07 8.20 13.92
CA GLN A 13 5.71 8.76 12.71
C GLN A 13 6.99 8.02 12.30
N HIS A 14 7.64 7.34 13.25
CA HIS A 14 8.86 6.58 13.04
C HIS A 14 8.59 5.12 12.65
N LYS A 15 7.33 4.68 12.58
CA LYS A 15 6.97 3.31 12.22
C LYS A 15 6.67 3.20 10.73
N GLU A 16 6.88 2.01 10.19
CA GLU A 16 6.35 1.66 8.88
C GLU A 16 4.83 1.53 8.95
N MET A 17 4.15 2.20 8.03
CA MET A 17 2.71 2.19 7.90
C MET A 17 2.36 1.77 6.49
N ALA A 18 1.48 0.78 6.39
CA ALA A 18 1.03 0.26 5.12
C ALA A 18 -0.43 0.62 4.88
N TYR A 19 -0.69 1.10 3.68
CA TYR A 19 -1.95 1.66 3.25
C TYR A 19 -2.49 0.93 2.03
N VAL A 20 -3.81 0.88 1.94
CA VAL A 20 -4.52 0.49 0.72
C VAL A 20 -5.42 1.64 0.30
N ILE A 21 -5.33 2.00 -0.98
CA ILE A 21 -6.21 2.96 -1.62
C ILE A 21 -7.10 2.18 -2.56
N GLY A 22 -8.42 2.23 -2.34
CA GLY A 22 -9.39 1.58 -3.21
C GLY A 22 -10.03 2.58 -4.16
N PHE A 23 -10.25 2.15 -5.41
CA PHE A 23 -10.88 2.97 -6.45
C PHE A 23 -12.05 2.24 -7.10
N ASP A 24 -13.00 3.04 -7.60
CA ASP A 24 -14.04 2.53 -8.48
C ASP A 24 -13.54 2.32 -9.92
N ALA A 25 -14.42 1.85 -10.80
CA ALA A 25 -14.08 1.58 -12.20
C ALA A 25 -13.67 2.82 -13.02
N LEU A 26 -13.94 4.04 -12.51
CA LEU A 26 -13.55 5.30 -13.13
C LEU A 26 -12.29 5.89 -12.48
N MET A 27 -11.56 5.10 -11.69
CA MET A 27 -10.36 5.51 -10.96
C MET A 27 -10.60 6.64 -9.95
N ARG A 28 -11.83 6.74 -9.41
CA ARG A 28 -12.13 7.67 -8.32
C ARG A 28 -11.84 7.00 -6.99
N ILE A 29 -11.12 7.70 -6.10
CA ILE A 29 -10.79 7.19 -4.76
C ILE A 29 -12.09 6.97 -3.98
N GLN A 30 -12.29 5.75 -3.48
CA GLN A 30 -13.40 5.40 -2.61
C GLN A 30 -12.99 5.40 -1.14
N PHE A 31 -11.76 4.98 -0.83
CA PHE A 31 -11.21 4.99 0.52
C PHE A 31 -9.69 4.96 0.51
N ILE A 32 -9.12 5.28 1.68
CA ILE A 32 -7.72 5.11 2.02
C ILE A 32 -7.70 4.48 3.41
N ASP A 33 -7.13 3.29 3.53
CA ASP A 33 -7.15 2.48 4.75
C ASP A 33 -5.74 2.20 5.23
N LEU A 34 -5.52 2.29 6.54
CA LEU A 34 -4.27 1.90 7.19
C LEU A 34 -4.39 0.44 7.61
N VAL A 35 -3.77 -0.45 6.84
CA VAL A 35 -3.94 -1.90 6.98
C VAL A 35 -2.88 -2.56 7.85
N ALA A 36 -1.76 -1.86 8.11
CA ALA A 36 -0.75 -2.28 9.07
C ALA A 36 0.01 -1.10 9.66
N ILE A 37 0.32 -1.20 10.94
CA ILE A 37 1.33 -0.38 11.62
C ILE A 37 2.41 -1.34 12.11
N GLY A 38 3.60 -1.19 11.54
CA GLY A 38 4.76 -2.01 11.82
C GLY A 38 5.61 -1.48 12.96
N SER A 39 6.79 -2.06 13.07
CA SER A 39 7.91 -1.50 13.83
C SER A 39 8.61 -0.40 13.01
N VAL A 40 9.71 0.13 13.53
CA VAL A 40 10.60 1.05 12.81
C VAL A 40 11.21 0.42 11.55
N ASN A 41 11.30 -0.93 11.52
CA ASN A 41 12.07 -1.67 10.52
C ASN A 41 11.24 -2.53 9.56
N HIS A 42 9.99 -2.84 9.92
CA HIS A 42 9.10 -3.65 9.10
C HIS A 42 7.65 -3.53 9.58
N ALA A 43 6.72 -3.39 8.65
CA ALA A 43 5.33 -3.81 8.81
C ALA A 43 5.14 -5.23 8.23
N VAL A 44 4.23 -6.02 8.81
CA VAL A 44 3.80 -7.31 8.21
C VAL A 44 2.32 -7.21 7.85
N PRO A 45 1.98 -6.57 6.72
CA PRO A 45 0.60 -6.52 6.26
C PRO A 45 0.13 -7.92 5.91
N VAL A 46 -1.11 -8.25 6.30
CA VAL A 46 -1.73 -9.53 5.97
C VAL A 46 -2.60 -9.33 4.74
N ILE A 47 -2.41 -10.16 3.71
CA ILE A 47 -3.09 -10.06 2.40
C ILE A 47 -4.61 -9.90 2.56
N ARG A 48 -5.24 -10.70 3.45
CA ARG A 48 -6.70 -10.62 3.68
C ARG A 48 -7.14 -9.23 4.14
N GLU A 49 -6.39 -8.59 5.03
CA GLU A 49 -6.74 -7.26 5.54
C GLU A 49 -6.57 -6.20 4.45
N CYS A 50 -5.58 -6.37 3.56
CA CYS A 50 -5.34 -5.47 2.43
C CYS A 50 -6.53 -5.44 1.45
N PHE A 51 -7.24 -6.55 1.27
CA PHE A 51 -8.40 -6.60 0.36
C PHE A 51 -9.74 -6.44 1.08
N ARG A 52 -9.78 -6.40 2.42
CA ARG A 52 -11.03 -6.39 3.19
C ARG A 52 -11.94 -5.23 2.81
N LEU A 53 -11.45 -3.99 2.85
CA LEU A 53 -12.27 -2.83 2.50
C LEU A 53 -12.53 -2.73 1.00
N THR A 54 -11.58 -3.14 0.17
CA THR A 54 -11.75 -3.21 -1.29
C THR A 54 -12.99 -4.02 -1.66
N LEU A 55 -13.14 -5.21 -1.07
CA LEU A 55 -14.29 -6.08 -1.31
C LEU A 55 -15.57 -5.49 -0.73
N ILE A 56 -15.55 -4.96 0.50
CA ILE A 56 -16.73 -4.36 1.15
C ILE A 56 -17.23 -3.13 0.37
N ARG A 57 -16.34 -2.38 -0.28
CA ARG A 57 -16.66 -1.16 -1.02
C ARG A 57 -16.86 -1.37 -2.52
N ASN A 58 -16.81 -2.62 -2.99
CA ASN A 58 -16.90 -2.97 -4.42
C ASN A 58 -15.87 -2.21 -5.28
N SER A 59 -14.66 -2.02 -4.76
CA SER A 59 -13.56 -1.42 -5.51
C SER A 59 -13.03 -2.44 -6.52
N SER A 60 -12.81 -2.00 -7.76
CA SER A 60 -12.25 -2.86 -8.84
C SER A 60 -10.75 -2.66 -9.03
N HIS A 61 -10.21 -1.61 -8.42
CA HIS A 61 -8.84 -1.17 -8.54
C HIS A 61 -8.30 -0.83 -7.15
N SER A 62 -7.03 -1.11 -6.92
CA SER A 62 -6.35 -0.77 -5.68
C SER A 62 -4.91 -0.33 -5.91
N ILE A 63 -4.38 0.48 -5.00
CA ILE A 63 -2.95 0.76 -4.86
C ILE A 63 -2.56 0.37 -3.45
N PHE A 64 -1.42 -0.31 -3.32
CA PHE A 64 -0.79 -0.56 -2.04
C PHE A 64 0.34 0.44 -1.83
N ALA A 65 0.52 0.96 -0.63
CA ALA A 65 1.63 1.87 -0.36
C ALA A 65 2.15 1.73 1.06
N HIS A 66 3.46 1.88 1.26
CA HIS A 66 4.02 2.01 2.60
C HIS A 66 5.19 3.00 2.65
N ASN A 67 5.42 3.57 3.83
CA ASN A 67 6.58 4.42 4.06
C ASN A 67 7.77 3.61 4.59
N HIS A 68 8.97 4.02 4.20
CA HIS A 68 10.20 3.63 4.89
C HIS A 68 10.71 4.81 5.75
N PRO A 69 10.69 4.71 7.09
CA PRO A 69 11.26 5.71 7.99
C PRO A 69 12.74 5.96 7.77
N SER A 70 13.46 4.98 7.21
CA SER A 70 14.89 5.07 6.85
C SER A 70 15.18 5.98 5.65
N GLU A 71 14.14 6.59 5.08
CA GLU A 71 14.17 7.39 3.85
C GLU A 71 14.61 6.63 2.60
N SER A 72 15.04 5.38 2.64
CA SER A 72 15.32 4.62 1.42
C SER A 72 14.01 4.16 0.77
N VAL A 73 13.77 4.44 -0.51
CA VAL A 73 12.58 3.92 -1.24
C VAL A 73 12.86 2.64 -2.01
N LYS A 74 14.07 2.09 -1.88
CA LYS A 74 14.43 0.84 -2.55
C LYS A 74 13.64 -0.33 -1.93
N PRO A 75 12.92 -1.14 -2.72
CA PRO A 75 12.19 -2.27 -2.20
C PRO A 75 13.13 -3.34 -1.63
N SER A 76 12.77 -3.86 -0.46
CA SER A 76 13.37 -5.05 0.14
C SER A 76 13.01 -6.32 -0.65
N SER A 77 13.62 -7.44 -0.28
CA SER A 77 13.25 -8.74 -0.85
C SER A 77 11.83 -9.14 -0.44
N GLU A 78 11.48 -8.80 0.80
CA GLU A 78 10.18 -9.00 1.42
C GLU A 78 9.09 -8.22 0.70
N ASP A 79 9.34 -6.95 0.35
CA ASP A 79 8.42 -6.12 -0.44
C ASP A 79 8.10 -6.79 -1.78
N LYS A 80 9.11 -7.30 -2.49
CA LYS A 80 8.94 -7.97 -3.78
C LYS A 80 8.13 -9.25 -3.67
N ILE A 81 8.42 -10.08 -2.66
CA ILE A 81 7.67 -11.31 -2.39
C ILE A 81 6.22 -10.97 -2.02
N PHE A 82 6.01 -9.93 -1.22
CA PHE A 82 4.68 -9.47 -0.82
C PHE A 82 3.89 -8.92 -2.01
N THR A 83 4.55 -8.15 -2.88
CA THR A 83 3.97 -7.64 -4.14
C THR A 83 3.41 -8.78 -4.98
N GLN A 84 4.18 -9.85 -5.17
CA GLN A 84 3.74 -11.02 -5.94
C GLN A 84 2.48 -11.65 -5.34
N LYS A 85 2.46 -11.85 -4.01
CA LYS A 85 1.28 -12.39 -3.30
C LYS A 85 0.06 -11.48 -3.40
N LEU A 86 0.24 -10.17 -3.32
CA LEU A 86 -0.84 -9.20 -3.51
C LEU A 86 -1.41 -9.29 -4.93
N CYS A 87 -0.55 -9.38 -5.95
CA CYS A 87 -0.98 -9.49 -7.34
C CYS A 87 -1.79 -10.76 -7.59
N GLU A 88 -1.30 -11.90 -7.07
CA GLU A 88 -2.00 -13.18 -7.17
C GLU A 88 -3.35 -13.14 -6.47
N ALA A 89 -3.41 -12.60 -5.25
CA ALA A 89 -4.67 -12.43 -4.53
C ALA A 89 -5.64 -11.49 -5.25
N GLY A 90 -5.16 -10.36 -5.76
CA GLY A 90 -5.97 -9.41 -6.53
C GLY A 90 -6.58 -10.05 -7.77
N LYS A 91 -5.80 -10.85 -8.51
CA LYS A 91 -6.30 -11.63 -9.67
C LYS A 91 -7.40 -12.61 -9.28
N ILE A 92 -7.26 -13.32 -8.16
CA ILE A 92 -8.27 -14.27 -7.66
C ILE A 92 -9.56 -13.55 -7.24
N LEU A 93 -9.43 -12.34 -6.70
CA LEU A 93 -10.54 -11.55 -6.16
C LEU A 93 -11.16 -10.59 -7.19
N ASP A 94 -10.70 -10.59 -8.44
CA ASP A 94 -11.08 -9.62 -9.48
C ASP A 94 -10.88 -8.14 -9.06
N VAL A 95 -9.81 -7.89 -8.29
CA VAL A 95 -9.35 -6.55 -7.92
C VAL A 95 -7.97 -6.33 -8.50
N LYS A 96 -7.85 -5.37 -9.41
CA LYS A 96 -6.54 -5.02 -9.99
C LYS A 96 -5.70 -4.23 -8.99
N LEU A 97 -4.53 -4.75 -8.64
CA LEU A 97 -3.49 -3.94 -8.01
C LEU A 97 -2.80 -3.11 -9.11
N ASN A 98 -3.08 -1.81 -9.14
CA ASN A 98 -2.55 -0.89 -10.13
C ASN A 98 -1.09 -0.53 -9.86
N ASP A 99 -0.71 -0.43 -8.59
CA ASP A 99 0.66 -0.12 -8.21
C ASP A 99 0.93 -0.55 -6.76
N TYR A 100 2.22 -0.70 -6.46
CA TYR A 100 2.76 -0.69 -5.12
C TYR A 100 3.75 0.48 -5.01
N ILE A 101 3.43 1.47 -4.20
CA ILE A 101 4.27 2.64 -3.95
C ILE A 101 5.01 2.53 -2.61
N ILE A 102 6.34 2.57 -2.63
CA ILE A 102 7.16 2.79 -1.44
C ILE A 102 7.55 4.26 -1.39
N PHE A 103 7.26 4.98 -0.32
CA PHE A 103 7.49 6.42 -0.26
C PHE A 103 8.30 6.87 0.96
N ALA A 104 8.98 8.00 0.78
CA ALA A 104 9.64 8.79 1.81
C ALA A 104 9.25 10.27 1.61
N GLU A 105 9.87 11.19 2.35
CA GLU A 105 9.44 12.61 2.36
C GLU A 105 9.45 13.27 0.96
N GLU A 106 10.52 13.07 0.18
CA GLU A 106 10.69 13.74 -1.12
C GLU A 106 10.83 12.78 -2.31
N LYS A 107 10.65 11.47 -2.09
CA LYS A 107 10.85 10.47 -3.13
C LYS A 107 9.96 9.26 -2.94
N TYR A 108 9.74 8.53 -4.03
CA TYR A 108 8.99 7.30 -4.03
C TYR A 108 9.60 6.31 -5.03
N PHE A 109 9.19 5.05 -4.89
CA PHE A 109 9.42 3.97 -5.84
C PHE A 109 8.06 3.39 -6.22
N SER A 110 7.78 3.32 -7.51
CA SER A 110 6.58 2.69 -8.06
C SER A 110 6.97 1.36 -8.70
N PHE A 111 6.33 0.27 -8.29
CA PHE A 111 6.53 -1.03 -8.93
C PHE A 111 5.99 -1.02 -10.36
N SER A 112 4.94 -0.25 -10.64
CA SER A 112 4.38 -0.12 -11.99
C SER A 112 5.33 0.62 -12.94
N ASP A 113 5.91 1.75 -12.52
CA ASP A 113 6.87 2.52 -13.34
C ASP A 113 8.11 1.67 -13.71
N GLU A 114 8.50 0.74 -12.84
CA GLU A 114 9.62 -0.17 -13.02
C GLU A 114 9.25 -1.48 -13.74
N GLY A 115 7.99 -1.66 -14.15
CA GLY A 115 7.51 -2.85 -14.87
C GLY A 115 7.50 -4.13 -14.04
N LEU A 116 7.38 -4.01 -12.71
CA LEU A 116 7.34 -5.13 -11.76
C LEU A 116 5.92 -5.61 -11.43
N ILE A 117 4.89 -4.94 -11.98
CA ILE A 117 3.46 -5.25 -11.85
C ILE A 117 2.73 -5.12 -13.18
#